data_AF-A0A420WQP9-F1
#
_entry.id   AF-A0A420WQP9-F1
#
_cell.length_a   1.000
_cell.length_b   1.000
_cell.length_c   1.000
_cell.angle_alpha   90.00
_cell.angle_beta   90.00
_cell.angle_gamma   90.00
#
_symmetry.space_group_name_H-M   'P 1'
#
loop_
_entity.id
_entity.type
_entity.pdbx_description
1 polymer ?
#
loop_
_entity_poly.entity_id
_entity_poly.type
_entity_poly.pdbx_seq_one_letter_code
_entity_poly.pdbx_strand_id
1 'polypeptide(L)'
;MKSRLFGAFVALGLLVSSAVSAQQLPEPSGPVVLTITGTVDKSNRGPFDPFMDGLLKSHGVTGFEKAVAFDLPMLEALGMKSLTVRYPEWPKGYTFEGPLLRDVLKAAGARGSTIRFLGLDGYEPEIPVTDAYNHDAVLAVKADGRYLGIGDRGPVWLVYPRDTDPKLKGMDDSKWLWAGFYMTVE
;
A
#
# COMPACT_ATOMS: atom_id res chain seq x y z
N MET A 1 -74.69 -28.44 3.03
CA MET A 1 -73.37 -29.00 3.35
C MET A 1 -72.32 -28.34 2.46
N LYS A 2 -71.42 -27.58 3.10
CA LYS A 2 -70.03 -27.22 2.72
C LYS A 2 -69.80 -26.32 1.50
N SER A 3 -69.53 -25.05 1.81
CA SER A 3 -68.78 -24.06 1.04
C SER A 3 -67.35 -24.52 0.74
N ARG A 4 -66.77 -24.03 -0.36
CA ARG A 4 -65.31 -23.99 -0.56
C ARG A 4 -64.89 -22.69 -1.26
N LEU A 5 -64.30 -21.80 -0.46
CA LEU A 5 -63.39 -20.73 -0.86
C LEU A 5 -61.96 -21.30 -1.06
N PHE A 6 -61.06 -20.43 -1.56
CA PHE A 6 -59.59 -20.49 -1.71
C PHE A 6 -59.09 -20.85 -3.11
N GLY A 7 -58.19 -20.10 -3.74
CA GLY A 7 -57.46 -18.90 -3.35
C GLY A 7 -56.48 -18.53 -4.47
N ALA A 8 -56.32 -17.23 -4.75
CA ALA A 8 -55.40 -16.72 -5.77
C ALA A 8 -53.97 -16.74 -5.24
N PHE A 9 -53.06 -17.43 -5.94
CA PHE A 9 -51.62 -17.35 -5.70
C PHE A 9 -51.03 -16.20 -6.51
N VAL A 10 -50.67 -15.11 -5.83
CA VAL A 10 -49.80 -14.07 -6.38
C VAL A 10 -48.35 -14.45 -6.03
N ALA A 11 -47.59 -14.91 -7.00
CA ALA A 11 -46.16 -15.15 -6.85
C ALA A 11 -45.41 -13.82 -7.00
N LEU A 12 -45.00 -13.24 -5.88
CA LEU A 12 -44.15 -12.05 -5.84
C LEU A 12 -42.69 -12.48 -6.06
N GLY A 13 -42.15 -12.22 -7.24
CA GLY A 13 -40.75 -12.49 -7.56
C GLY A 13 -39.81 -11.55 -6.79
N LEU A 14 -39.01 -12.10 -5.88
CA LEU A 14 -37.91 -11.39 -5.23
C LEU A 14 -36.77 -11.18 -6.23
N LEU A 15 -36.62 -9.95 -6.70
CA LEU A 15 -35.40 -9.48 -7.36
C LEU A 15 -34.29 -9.36 -6.31
N VAL A 16 -33.37 -10.32 -6.30
CA VAL A 16 -32.13 -10.21 -5.51
C VAL A 16 -31.17 -9.33 -6.30
N SER A 17 -31.18 -8.03 -6.00
CA SER A 17 -30.14 -7.10 -6.47
C SER A 17 -28.84 -7.42 -5.76
N SER A 18 -27.94 -8.15 -6.40
CA SER A 18 -26.56 -8.32 -5.92
C SER A 18 -25.82 -6.99 -6.07
N ALA A 19 -25.80 -6.20 -4.99
CA ALA A 19 -24.86 -5.09 -4.87
C ALA A 19 -23.45 -5.66 -4.99
N VAL A 20 -22.70 -5.21 -6.00
CA VAL A 20 -21.27 -5.50 -6.13
C VAL A 20 -20.58 -4.83 -4.96
N SER A 21 -20.37 -5.58 -3.88
CA SER A 21 -19.61 -5.11 -2.73
C SER A 21 -18.17 -4.87 -3.20
N ALA A 22 -17.66 -3.66 -2.99
CA ALA A 22 -16.25 -3.37 -3.16
C ALA A 22 -15.48 -4.37 -2.28
N GLN A 23 -14.78 -5.32 -2.91
CA GLN A 23 -14.13 -6.42 -2.22
C GLN A 23 -13.20 -5.87 -1.12
N GLN A 24 -13.62 -6.03 0.12
CA GLN A 24 -12.94 -5.52 1.31
C GLN A 24 -11.62 -6.29 1.48
N LEU A 25 -10.53 -5.56 1.72
CA LEU A 25 -9.25 -6.19 2.04
C LEU A 25 -9.33 -6.81 3.45
N PRO A 26 -8.60 -7.89 3.74
CA PRO A 26 -8.54 -8.43 5.09
C PRO A 26 -8.05 -7.37 6.07
N GLU A 27 -8.52 -7.43 7.31
CA GLU A 27 -7.98 -6.59 8.38
C GLU A 27 -6.53 -7.00 8.70
N PRO A 28 -5.63 -6.04 9.00
CA PRO A 28 -4.28 -6.35 9.44
C PRO A 28 -4.30 -7.21 10.72
N SER A 29 -3.49 -8.27 10.73
CA SER A 29 -3.31 -9.20 11.85
C SER A 29 -2.22 -8.77 12.83
N GLY A 30 -1.38 -7.82 12.44
CA GLY A 30 -0.30 -7.27 13.25
C GLY A 30 -0.16 -5.75 13.09
N PRO A 31 0.96 -5.18 13.57
CA PRO A 31 1.24 -3.76 13.43
C PRO A 31 1.20 -3.34 11.96
N VAL A 32 0.44 -2.28 11.67
CA VAL A 32 0.41 -1.65 10.35
C VAL A 32 1.75 -0.98 10.10
N VAL A 33 2.38 -1.31 8.98
CA VAL A 33 3.68 -0.77 8.56
C VAL A 33 3.58 0.19 7.38
N LEU A 34 2.50 0.10 6.60
CA LEU A 34 2.24 1.00 5.49
C LEU A 34 0.75 1.33 5.42
N THR A 35 0.42 2.61 5.28
CA THR A 35 -0.96 3.07 5.01
C THR A 35 -1.01 3.83 3.69
N ILE A 36 -2.02 3.56 2.87
CA ILE A 36 -2.26 4.21 1.59
C ILE A 36 -3.63 4.89 1.58
N THR A 37 -3.65 6.15 1.16
CA THR A 37 -4.83 7.01 1.06
C THR A 37 -4.93 7.65 -0.33
N GLY A 38 -5.88 8.58 -0.49
CA GLY A 38 -6.19 9.24 -1.75
C GLY A 38 -7.10 8.37 -2.61
N THR A 39 -6.80 8.28 -3.90
CA THR A 39 -7.65 7.59 -4.87
C THR A 39 -7.42 6.07 -4.82
N VAL A 40 -8.08 5.41 -3.86
CA VAL A 40 -8.05 3.95 -3.65
C VAL A 40 -9.45 3.33 -3.72
N ASP A 41 -9.56 2.20 -4.42
CA ASP A 41 -10.82 1.45 -4.53
C ASP A 41 -11.07 0.51 -3.35
N LYS A 42 -10.00 -0.01 -2.75
CA LYS A 42 -10.07 -0.96 -1.65
C LYS A 42 -10.03 -0.22 -0.32
N SER A 43 -10.42 -0.91 0.75
CA SER A 43 -10.24 -0.44 2.11
C SER A 43 -10.30 -1.58 3.11
N ASN A 44 -9.55 -1.43 4.20
CA ASN A 44 -9.57 -2.24 5.42
C ASN A 44 -9.22 -1.39 6.66
N ARG A 45 -9.23 -0.06 6.51
CA ARG A 45 -8.97 0.90 7.58
C ARG A 45 -10.02 2.01 7.50
N GLY A 46 -10.66 2.25 8.64
CA GLY A 46 -11.67 3.29 8.81
C GLY A 46 -11.10 4.71 8.73
N PRO A 47 -11.91 5.71 9.12
CA PRO A 47 -11.53 7.12 9.01
C PRO A 47 -10.34 7.47 9.92
N PHE A 48 -9.66 8.55 9.56
CA PHE A 48 -8.61 9.16 10.36
C PHE A 48 -9.13 9.54 11.75
N ASP A 49 -8.39 9.13 12.78
CA ASP A 49 -8.65 9.46 14.17
C ASP A 49 -7.49 10.36 14.67
N PRO A 50 -7.71 11.67 14.87
CA PRO A 50 -6.62 12.59 15.27
C PRO A 50 -5.95 12.25 16.61
N PHE A 51 -6.55 11.42 17.46
CA PHE A 51 -5.97 10.95 18.71
C PHE A 51 -5.16 9.67 18.49
N MET A 52 -5.73 8.66 17.83
CA MET A 52 -5.05 7.39 17.57
C MET A 52 -3.96 7.51 16.49
N ASP A 53 -4.17 8.38 15.50
CA ASP A 53 -3.26 8.63 14.37
C ASP A 53 -2.26 9.75 14.67
N GLY A 54 -1.75 9.80 15.91
CA GLY A 54 -0.90 10.87 16.40
C GLY A 54 0.34 11.15 15.54
N LEU A 55 0.99 10.10 15.02
CA LEU A 55 2.15 10.25 14.13
C LEU A 55 1.74 10.85 12.77
N LEU A 56 0.66 10.38 12.17
CA LEU A 56 0.16 10.95 10.91
C LEU A 56 -0.21 12.43 11.10
N LYS A 57 -0.89 12.74 12.21
CA LYS A 57 -1.22 14.12 12.58
C LYS A 57 0.03 14.99 12.76
N SER A 58 1.09 14.49 13.40
CA SER A 58 2.33 15.26 13.58
C SER A 58 3.06 15.55 12.27
N HIS A 59 2.83 14.73 11.23
CA HIS A 59 3.32 14.95 9.88
C HIS A 59 2.34 15.74 8.99
N GLY A 60 1.28 16.32 9.55
CA GLY A 60 0.38 17.20 8.81
C GLY A 60 -0.72 16.49 8.03
N VAL A 61 -0.91 15.18 8.21
CA VAL A 61 -2.08 14.49 7.65
C VAL A 61 -3.34 15.00 8.35
N THR A 62 -4.24 15.61 7.58
CA THR A 62 -5.44 16.28 8.11
C THR A 62 -6.69 15.40 8.11
N GLY A 63 -6.70 14.29 7.37
CA GLY A 63 -7.80 13.34 7.39
C GLY A 63 -7.91 12.45 6.15
N PHE A 64 -8.66 11.36 6.31
CA PHE A 64 -9.16 10.49 5.24
C PHE A 64 -10.40 9.76 5.78
N GLU A 65 -11.38 9.45 4.93
CA GLU A 65 -12.57 8.70 5.33
C GLU A 65 -12.33 7.19 5.38
N LYS A 66 -11.43 6.73 4.52
CA LYS A 66 -11.03 5.33 4.39
C LYS A 66 -9.58 5.27 3.96
N ALA A 67 -8.92 4.17 4.29
CA ALA A 67 -7.56 3.89 3.87
C ALA A 67 -7.36 2.39 3.58
N VAL A 68 -6.22 2.08 2.99
CA VAL A 68 -5.68 0.72 2.92
C VAL A 68 -4.49 0.62 3.85
N ALA A 69 -4.54 -0.28 4.82
CA ALA A 69 -3.47 -0.56 5.76
C ALA A 69 -2.86 -1.94 5.45
N PHE A 70 -1.54 -2.00 5.45
CA PHE A 70 -0.78 -3.23 5.30
C PHE A 70 0.06 -3.49 6.55
N ASP A 71 -0.08 -4.68 7.13
CA ASP A 71 0.93 -5.24 8.03
C ASP A 71 2.01 -5.99 7.22
N LEU A 72 3.02 -6.51 7.90
CA LEU A 72 4.10 -7.28 7.26
C LEU A 72 3.59 -8.53 6.52
N PRO A 73 2.77 -9.42 7.12
CA PRO A 73 2.21 -10.57 6.41
C PRO A 73 1.46 -10.21 5.13
N MET A 74 0.69 -9.12 5.14
CA MET A 74 0.00 -8.65 3.94
C MET A 74 0.97 -8.21 2.84
N LEU A 75 2.04 -7.48 3.18
CA LEU A 75 3.07 -7.11 2.20
C LEU A 75 3.80 -8.33 1.63
N GLU A 76 4.14 -9.31 2.47
CA GLU A 76 4.81 -10.54 2.04
C GLU A 76 3.92 -11.38 1.11
N ALA A 77 2.62 -11.43 1.39
CA ALA A 77 1.63 -12.16 0.59
C ALA A 77 1.45 -11.61 -0.84
N LEU A 78 1.87 -10.36 -1.10
CA LEU A 78 1.85 -9.77 -2.45
C LEU A 78 2.98 -10.30 -3.34
N GLY A 79 3.94 -11.04 -2.78
CA GLY A 79 5.03 -11.68 -3.48
C GLY A 79 6.35 -10.94 -3.31
N MET A 80 7.26 -11.55 -2.56
CA MET A 80 8.57 -10.98 -2.26
C MET A 80 9.52 -11.07 -3.47
N LYS A 81 10.13 -9.95 -3.82
CA LYS A 81 11.24 -9.84 -4.77
C LYS A 81 12.52 -9.50 -4.03
N SER A 82 13.63 -9.97 -4.57
CA SER A 82 14.96 -9.68 -4.06
C SER A 82 15.71 -8.80 -5.06
N LEU A 83 16.34 -7.74 -4.55
CA LEU A 83 17.11 -6.80 -5.33
C LEU A 83 18.40 -6.45 -4.60
N THR A 84 19.54 -6.81 -5.18
CA THR A 84 20.85 -6.37 -4.69
C THR A 84 21.21 -5.04 -5.32
N VAL A 85 21.54 -4.05 -4.50
CA VAL A 85 21.97 -2.72 -4.95
C VAL A 85 23.27 -2.34 -4.26
N ARG A 86 24.17 -1.68 -4.99
CA ARG A 86 25.38 -1.08 -4.44
C ARG A 86 25.48 0.40 -4.77
N TYR A 87 25.52 1.21 -3.72
CA TYR A 87 25.90 2.61 -3.84
C TYR A 87 27.37 2.84 -3.55
N PRO A 88 28.04 3.78 -4.26
CA PRO A 88 29.41 4.16 -3.97
C PRO A 88 29.64 4.57 -2.51
N GLU A 89 28.69 5.31 -1.93
CA GLU A 89 28.76 5.82 -0.55
C GLU A 89 28.38 4.78 0.51
N TRP A 90 27.93 3.58 0.12
CA TRP A 90 27.54 2.54 1.06
C TRP A 90 28.71 1.64 1.44
N PRO A 91 28.75 1.13 2.69
CA PRO A 91 29.84 0.25 3.14
C PRO A 91 30.00 -1.01 2.29
N LYS A 92 28.90 -1.51 1.72
CA LYS A 92 28.83 -2.68 0.85
C LYS A 92 27.55 -2.65 0.02
N GLY A 93 27.41 -3.61 -0.89
CA GLY A 93 26.10 -3.92 -1.48
C GLY A 93 25.18 -4.56 -0.45
N TYR A 94 23.89 -4.26 -0.54
CA TYR A 94 22.84 -4.84 0.30
C TYR A 94 21.81 -5.53 -0.58
N THR A 95 21.26 -6.64 -0.09
CA THR A 95 20.14 -7.33 -0.75
C THR A 95 18.85 -6.97 -0.06
N PHE A 96 17.98 -6.26 -0.76
CA PHE A 96 16.68 -5.83 -0.28
C PHE A 96 15.60 -6.80 -0.69
N GLU A 97 14.62 -7.03 0.18
CA GLU A 97 13.51 -7.92 -0.10
C GLU A 97 12.16 -7.30 0.30
N GLY A 98 11.19 -7.38 -0.60
CA GLY A 98 9.86 -6.79 -0.44
C GLY A 98 8.97 -7.01 -1.65
N PRO A 99 7.67 -6.70 -1.59
CA PRO A 99 6.82 -6.66 -2.77
C PRO A 99 7.23 -5.52 -3.70
N LEU A 100 6.80 -5.62 -4.96
CA LEU A 100 6.96 -4.52 -5.91
C LEU A 100 5.95 -3.42 -5.61
N LEU A 101 6.37 -2.16 -5.81
CA LEU A 101 5.50 -1.00 -5.61
C LEU A 101 4.21 -1.12 -6.44
N ARG A 102 4.30 -1.57 -7.69
CA ARG A 102 3.10 -1.81 -8.54
C ARG A 102 2.12 -2.82 -7.94
N ASP A 103 2.61 -3.86 -7.27
CA ASP A 103 1.75 -4.91 -6.72
C ASP A 103 1.03 -4.41 -5.46
N VAL A 104 1.69 -3.58 -4.67
CA VAL A 104 1.09 -2.88 -3.52
C VAL A 104 0.02 -1.88 -3.97
N LEU A 105 0.31 -1.05 -4.99
CA LEU A 105 -0.67 -0.12 -5.56
C LEU A 105 -1.87 -0.85 -6.15
N LYS A 106 -1.63 -1.95 -6.88
CA LYS A 106 -2.69 -2.81 -7.43
C LYS A 106 -3.54 -3.43 -6.32
N ALA A 107 -2.91 -3.90 -5.24
CA ALA A 107 -3.63 -4.47 -4.09
C ALA A 107 -4.51 -3.44 -3.39
N ALA A 108 -4.07 -2.18 -3.30
CA ALA A 108 -4.87 -1.07 -2.79
C ALA A 108 -5.98 -0.63 -3.77
N GLY A 109 -5.94 -1.08 -5.03
CA GLY A 109 -6.77 -0.53 -6.09
C GLY A 109 -6.51 0.96 -6.28
N ALA A 110 -5.25 1.37 -6.12
CA ALA A 110 -4.85 2.76 -6.24
C ALA A 110 -4.87 3.22 -7.70
N ARG A 111 -5.41 4.42 -7.94
CA ARG A 111 -5.42 5.09 -9.24
C ARG A 111 -4.93 6.51 -9.06
N GLY A 112 -4.20 7.04 -10.03
CA GLY A 112 -3.61 8.37 -9.91
C GLY A 112 -2.38 8.46 -10.79
N SER A 113 -1.80 9.66 -10.83
CA SER A 113 -0.55 9.94 -11.53
C SER A 113 0.63 10.12 -10.57
N THR A 114 0.39 10.46 -9.31
CA THR A 114 1.44 10.82 -8.35
C THR A 114 1.27 10.08 -7.03
N ILE A 115 2.39 9.68 -6.44
CA ILE A 115 2.51 9.13 -5.09
C ILE A 115 3.31 10.12 -4.27
N ARG A 116 2.74 10.65 -3.20
CA ARG A 116 3.53 11.25 -2.12
C ARG A 116 3.83 10.17 -1.09
N PHE A 117 5.10 9.88 -0.85
CA PHE A 117 5.48 8.82 0.08
C PHE A 117 6.20 9.42 1.28
N LEU A 118 5.54 9.42 2.43
CA LEU A 118 6.02 10.01 3.67
C LEU A 118 6.89 9.03 4.47
N GLY A 119 8.10 9.49 4.81
CA GLY A 119 9.03 8.86 5.72
C GLY A 119 8.86 9.32 7.17
N LEU A 120 9.33 8.51 8.13
CA LEU A 120 9.31 8.82 9.56
C LEU A 120 10.07 10.10 9.93
N ASP A 121 11.04 10.53 9.11
CA ASP A 121 11.80 11.77 9.29
C ASP A 121 11.07 13.02 8.74
N GLY A 122 9.89 12.83 8.14
CA GLY A 122 9.12 13.88 7.49
C GLY A 122 9.54 14.16 6.05
N TYR A 123 10.48 13.41 5.50
CA TYR A 123 10.81 13.49 4.08
C TYR A 123 9.68 12.88 3.23
N GLU A 124 9.22 13.60 2.22
CA GLU A 124 8.08 13.19 1.38
C GLU A 124 8.34 13.49 -0.10
N PRO A 125 9.04 12.60 -0.83
CA PRO A 125 9.24 12.75 -2.27
C PRO A 125 7.93 12.50 -3.03
N GLU A 126 7.79 13.21 -4.15
CA GLU A 126 6.80 12.92 -5.18
C GLU A 126 7.34 11.91 -6.19
N ILE A 127 6.62 10.82 -6.37
CA ILE A 127 6.97 9.72 -7.24
C ILE A 127 5.86 9.56 -8.29
N PRO A 128 6.13 9.70 -9.59
CA PRO A 128 5.17 9.37 -10.62
C PRO A 128 4.71 7.92 -10.48
N VAL A 129 3.41 7.66 -10.53
CA VAL A 129 2.85 6.29 -10.48
C VAL A 129 3.45 5.43 -11.59
N THR A 130 3.79 6.03 -12.73
CA THR A 130 4.50 5.35 -13.82
C THR A 130 5.84 4.77 -13.40
N ASP A 131 6.54 5.34 -12.43
CA ASP A 131 7.83 4.80 -11.95
C ASP A 131 7.62 3.39 -11.36
N ALA A 132 6.48 3.14 -10.69
CA ALA A 132 6.12 1.83 -10.16
C ALA A 132 5.91 0.76 -11.24
N TYR A 133 5.47 1.16 -12.44
CA TYR A 133 5.17 0.26 -13.55
C TYR A 133 6.31 0.15 -14.56
N ASN A 134 7.12 1.19 -14.70
CA ASN A 134 8.26 1.23 -15.60
C ASN A 134 9.51 0.60 -15.00
N HIS A 135 9.59 0.59 -13.67
CA HIS A 135 10.72 0.06 -12.92
C HIS A 135 10.24 -1.02 -11.95
N ASP A 136 11.01 -2.08 -11.79
CA ASP A 136 10.78 -3.12 -10.78
C ASP A 136 11.18 -2.60 -9.38
N ALA A 137 10.61 -1.46 -8.97
CA ALA A 137 10.88 -0.84 -7.67
C ALA A 137 10.32 -1.71 -6.54
N VAL A 138 11.16 -2.00 -5.55
CA VAL A 138 10.85 -2.86 -4.41
C VAL A 138 10.53 -1.99 -3.20
N LEU A 139 9.38 -2.24 -2.56
CA LEU A 139 9.10 -1.74 -1.21
C LEU A 139 9.69 -2.72 -0.20
N ALA A 140 10.98 -2.56 0.07
CA ALA A 140 11.74 -3.47 0.89
C ALA A 140 11.28 -3.40 2.35
N VAL A 141 11.04 -4.58 2.93
CA VAL A 141 10.78 -4.78 4.36
C VAL A 141 11.93 -5.55 5.03
N LYS A 142 12.87 -6.09 4.23
CA LYS A 142 14.11 -6.71 4.70
C LYS A 142 15.34 -6.16 3.98
N ALA A 143 16.46 -6.19 4.68
CA ALA A 143 17.79 -6.05 4.09
C ALA A 143 18.70 -7.17 4.64
N ASP A 144 19.38 -7.87 3.73
CA ASP A 144 20.22 -9.04 3.99
C ASP A 144 19.51 -10.08 4.89
N GLY A 145 18.26 -10.44 4.55
CA GLY A 145 17.47 -11.42 5.27
C GLY A 145 16.90 -10.97 6.62
N ARG A 146 17.17 -9.74 7.07
CA ARG A 146 16.65 -9.20 8.34
C ARG A 146 15.59 -8.15 8.09
N TYR A 147 14.49 -8.19 8.86
CA TYR A 147 13.45 -7.17 8.79
C TYR A 147 14.00 -5.80 9.18
N LEU A 148 13.54 -4.76 8.48
CA LEU A 148 13.89 -3.37 8.74
C LEU A 148 13.06 -2.85 9.92
N GLY A 149 13.72 -2.56 11.04
CA GLY A 149 13.07 -2.01 12.24
C GLY A 149 12.96 -0.48 12.22
N ILE A 150 12.14 0.04 13.14
CA ILE A 150 12.21 1.45 13.54
C ILE A 150 13.48 1.64 14.37
N GLY A 151 14.29 2.65 14.03
CA GLY A 151 15.67 2.81 14.53
C GLY A 151 16.73 2.31 13.55
N ASP A 152 16.33 1.50 12.57
CA ASP A 152 17.11 1.19 11.37
C ASP A 152 16.66 2.11 10.21
N ARG A 153 16.37 1.52 9.05
CA ARG A 153 15.86 2.19 7.84
C ARG A 153 14.42 1.77 7.50
N GLY A 154 13.73 1.14 8.46
CA GLY A 154 12.38 0.62 8.34
C GLY A 154 11.29 1.63 8.76
N PRO A 155 10.01 1.29 8.56
CA PRO A 155 9.53 -0.07 8.30
C PRO A 155 9.52 -0.48 6.81
N VAL A 156 9.51 0.49 5.89
CA VAL A 156 9.58 0.26 4.44
C VAL A 156 10.66 1.12 3.81
N TRP A 157 11.43 0.56 2.88
CA TRP A 157 12.40 1.30 2.07
C TRP A 157 12.06 1.13 0.59
N LEU A 158 11.85 2.24 -0.13
CA LEU A 158 11.71 2.23 -1.58
C LEU A 158 13.07 2.09 -2.26
N VAL A 159 13.28 0.98 -2.96
CA VAL A 159 14.55 0.63 -3.60
C VAL A 159 14.32 0.37 -5.07
N TYR A 160 15.02 1.12 -5.93
CA TYR A 160 14.95 0.94 -7.38
C TYR A 160 16.09 0.05 -7.91
N PRO A 161 15.88 -0.70 -9.00
CA PRO A 161 16.89 -1.57 -9.59
C PRO A 161 17.96 -0.80 -10.39
N ARG A 162 18.65 0.16 -9.76
CA ARG A 162 19.57 1.09 -10.46
C ARG A 162 20.73 0.39 -11.19
N ASP A 163 21.22 -0.71 -10.62
CA ASP A 163 22.36 -1.45 -11.18
C ASP A 163 21.97 -2.27 -12.42
N THR A 164 20.69 -2.61 -12.58
CA THR A 164 20.20 -3.52 -13.63
C THR A 164 19.22 -2.89 -14.61
N ASP A 165 18.60 -1.76 -14.27
CA ASP A 165 17.74 -0.99 -15.17
C ASP A 165 18.47 0.22 -15.76
N PRO A 166 18.87 0.18 -17.06
CA PRO A 166 19.60 1.27 -17.68
C PRO A 166 18.80 2.58 -17.77
N LYS A 167 17.46 2.53 -17.65
CA LYS A 167 16.61 3.74 -17.65
C LYS A 167 16.79 4.57 -16.38
N LEU A 168 17.34 3.97 -15.32
CA LEU A 168 17.60 4.62 -14.04
C LEU A 168 18.97 5.30 -13.96
N LYS A 169 19.75 5.27 -15.04
CA LYS A 169 21.05 5.93 -15.08
C LYS A 169 20.87 7.45 -14.90
N GLY A 170 21.47 7.99 -13.84
CA GLY A 170 21.36 9.42 -13.50
C GLY A 170 20.03 9.78 -12.83
N MET A 171 19.23 8.79 -12.39
CA MET A 171 18.07 9.03 -11.54
C MET A 171 18.49 9.79 -10.28
N ASP A 172 17.64 10.73 -9.87
CA ASP A 172 17.79 11.46 -8.62
C ASP A 172 17.63 10.53 -7.41
N ASP A 173 18.66 10.49 -6.57
CA ASP A 173 18.72 9.71 -5.32
C ASP A 173 17.69 10.20 -4.31
N SER A 174 17.19 11.43 -4.44
CA SER A 174 16.15 12.00 -3.57
C SER A 174 14.88 11.13 -3.57
N LYS A 175 14.58 10.43 -4.65
CA LYS A 175 13.41 9.53 -4.74
C LYS A 175 13.51 8.25 -3.88
N TRP A 176 14.64 8.03 -3.21
CA TRP A 176 14.94 6.81 -2.46
C TRP A 176 14.58 6.96 -0.99
N LEU A 177 13.29 6.92 -0.72
CA LEU A 177 12.75 7.03 0.63
C LEU A 177 13.09 5.80 1.47
N TRP A 178 13.73 6.02 2.61
CA TRP A 178 13.82 5.05 3.71
C TRP A 178 12.84 5.42 4.82
N ALA A 179 12.50 4.45 5.67
CA ALA A 179 11.51 4.60 6.74
C ALA A 179 10.13 5.13 6.27
N GLY A 180 9.72 4.76 5.06
CA GLY A 180 8.39 5.05 4.55
C GLY A 180 7.31 4.33 5.34
N PHE A 181 6.22 5.01 5.65
CA PHE A 181 5.10 4.42 6.40
C PHE A 181 3.70 4.88 5.93
N TYR A 182 3.62 5.94 5.12
CA TYR A 182 2.36 6.48 4.63
C TYR A 182 2.46 6.98 3.19
N MET A 183 1.50 6.63 2.34
CA MET A 183 1.41 7.12 0.95
C MET A 183 0.08 7.81 0.70
N THR A 184 0.10 8.91 -0.04
CA THR A 184 -1.09 9.46 -0.70
C THR A 184 -0.97 9.24 -2.21
N VAL A 185 -2.01 8.69 -2.84
CA VAL A 185 -2.08 8.54 -4.30
C VAL A 185 -3.12 9.50 -4.88
N GLU A 186 -2.70 10.32 -5.84
CA GLU A 186 -3.52 11.38 -6.47
C GLU A 186 -3.49 11.28 -7.99
#